data_AF-T0Z1P8-F1
#
_entry.id   AF-T0Z1P8-F1
#
_cell.length_a   1.000
_cell.length_b   1.000
_cell.length_c   1.000
_cell.angle_alpha   90.00
_cell.angle_beta   90.00
_cell.angle_gamma   90.00
#
_symmetry.space_group_name_H-M   'P 1'
#
loop_
_entity.id
_entity.type
_entity.pdbx_description
1 polymer ?
#
loop_
_entity_poly.entity_id
_entity_poly.type
_entity_poly.pdbx_seq_one_letter_code
_entity_poly.pdbx_strand_id
1 'polypeptide(L)'
;MEGTIRSGVVRLGIAPNADAARIDVASRTDAGVSARGNVLTVTSSLSGPAFLRAINGTAEDIFFNAAREVDETFRVRSATHRVYRYYLPGDERR
;
A
#
# COMPACT_ATOMS: atom_id res chain seq x y z
N MET A 1 -1.53 -9.31 -0.57
CA MET A 1 -1.52 -7.85 -0.39
C MET A 1 -1.91 -7.11 -1.67
N GLU A 2 -1.04 -7.03 -2.69
CA GLU A 2 -1.33 -6.21 -3.89
C GLU A 2 -2.63 -6.62 -4.61
N GLY A 3 -2.86 -7.92 -4.81
CA GLY A 3 -4.11 -8.42 -5.41
C GLY A 3 -5.37 -8.01 -4.63
N THR A 4 -5.33 -8.13 -3.30
CA THR A 4 -6.43 -7.72 -2.40
C THR A 4 -6.75 -6.24 -2.55
N ILE A 5 -5.72 -5.39 -2.57
CA ILE A 5 -5.87 -3.94 -2.74
C ILE A 5 -6.43 -3.63 -4.13
N ARG A 6 -5.90 -4.25 -5.19
CA ARG A 6 -6.39 -4.09 -6.57
C ARG A 6 -7.87 -4.42 -6.72
N SER A 7 -8.35 -5.50 -6.11
CA SER A 7 -9.78 -5.84 -6.11
C SER A 7 -10.60 -4.87 -5.25
N GLY A 8 -10.05 -4.42 -4.12
CA GLY A 8 -10.73 -3.49 -3.22
C GLY A 8 -10.92 -2.08 -3.79
N VAL A 9 -9.94 -1.53 -4.50
CA VAL A 9 -10.02 -0.15 -5.01
C VAL A 9 -11.14 0.04 -6.03
N VAL A 10 -11.42 -0.97 -6.85
CA VAL A 10 -12.53 -0.94 -7.80
C VAL A 10 -13.87 -1.09 -7.06
N ARG A 11 -13.95 -2.08 -6.17
CA ARG A 11 -15.16 -2.37 -5.37
C ARG A 11 -15.64 -1.17 -4.54
N LEU A 12 -14.71 -0.35 -4.06
CA LEU A 12 -15.00 0.81 -3.22
C LEU A 12 -15.04 2.14 -3.99
N GLY A 13 -14.96 2.12 -5.33
CA GLY A 13 -15.03 3.32 -6.15
C GLY A 13 -13.84 4.27 -6.00
N ILE A 14 -12.70 3.79 -5.50
CA ILE A 14 -11.45 4.56 -5.39
C ILE A 14 -10.90 4.81 -6.80
N ALA A 15 -11.05 3.84 -7.69
CA ALA A 15 -10.70 3.92 -9.10
C ALA A 15 -11.78 3.24 -9.96
N PRO A 16 -11.98 3.67 -11.22
CA PRO A 16 -13.04 3.13 -12.07
C PRO A 16 -12.78 1.68 -12.52
N ASN A 17 -11.52 1.28 -12.61
CA ASN A 17 -11.08 -0.09 -12.88
C ASN A 17 -9.63 -0.30 -12.40
N ALA A 18 -9.15 -1.55 -12.46
CA ALA A 18 -7.84 -1.93 -11.93
C ALA A 18 -6.66 -1.27 -12.68
N ASP A 19 -6.80 -1.04 -13.99
CA ASP A 19 -5.76 -0.41 -14.81
C ASP A 19 -5.66 1.09 -14.53
N ALA A 20 -6.81 1.75 -14.38
CA ALA A 20 -6.90 3.17 -14.03
C ALA A 20 -6.35 3.46 -12.64
N ALA A 21 -6.39 2.49 -11.72
CA ALA A 21 -5.84 2.65 -10.37
C ALA A 21 -4.31 2.80 -10.35
N ARG A 22 -3.61 2.37 -11.42
CA ARG A 22 -2.15 2.47 -11.58
C ARG A 22 -1.36 2.11 -10.31
N ILE A 23 -1.78 1.03 -9.66
CA ILE A 23 -1.19 0.61 -8.38
C ILE A 23 0.27 0.22 -8.59
N ASP A 24 1.15 0.83 -7.78
CA ASP A 24 2.56 0.49 -7.68
C ASP A 24 2.99 0.44 -6.20
N VAL A 25 4.00 -0.36 -5.87
CA VAL A 25 4.46 -0.60 -4.49
C VAL A 25 5.97 -0.40 -4.36
N ALA A 26 6.41 0.21 -3.26
CA ALA A 26 7.84 0.41 -2.99
C ALA A 26 8.58 -0.93 -2.94
N SER A 27 7.97 -1.92 -2.28
CA SER A 27 8.53 -3.26 -2.10
C SER A 27 7.47 -4.31 -2.40
N ARG A 28 7.81 -5.24 -3.29
CA ARG A 28 7.11 -6.52 -3.37
C ARG A 28 7.65 -7.41 -2.27
N THR A 29 6.74 -8.00 -1.50
CA THR A 29 7.07 -8.94 -0.44
C THR A 29 6.57 -10.32 -0.82
N ASP A 30 7.34 -11.35 -0.50
CA ASP A 30 6.93 -12.73 -0.74
C ASP A 30 5.81 -13.16 0.23
N ALA A 31 5.17 -14.29 -0.07
CA ALA A 31 4.13 -14.84 0.76
C ALA A 31 4.65 -15.10 2.19
N GLY A 32 3.88 -14.66 3.20
CA GLY A 32 4.23 -14.78 4.62
C GLY A 32 5.11 -13.65 5.17
N VAL A 33 5.65 -12.76 4.33
CA VAL A 33 6.43 -11.60 4.79
C VAL A 33 5.51 -10.47 5.23
N SER A 34 5.69 -9.98 6.46
CA SER A 34 5.01 -8.79 6.97
C SER A 34 5.71 -7.50 6.55
N ALA A 35 4.98 -6.38 6.52
CA ALA A 35 5.56 -5.06 6.28
C ALA A 35 4.93 -4.01 7.19
N ARG A 36 5.78 -3.32 7.98
CA ARG A 36 5.34 -2.21 8.85
C ARG A 36 5.30 -0.86 8.14
N GLY A 37 6.11 -0.68 7.09
CA GLY A 37 6.32 0.61 6.43
C GLY A 37 6.43 0.48 4.91
N ASN A 38 5.64 -0.39 4.30
CA ASN A 38 5.54 -0.39 2.84
C ASN A 38 4.76 0.85 2.38
N VAL A 39 5.09 1.34 1.20
CA VAL A 39 4.44 2.50 0.57
C VAL A 39 3.91 2.05 -0.78
N LEU A 40 2.74 2.56 -1.15
CA LEU A 40 2.16 2.33 -2.46
C LEU A 40 1.60 3.62 -3.04
N THR A 41 1.45 3.65 -4.35
CA THR A 41 0.75 4.71 -5.07
C THR A 41 -0.52 4.14 -5.68
N VAL A 42 -1.57 4.95 -5.67
CA VAL A 42 -2.87 4.69 -6.32
C VAL A 42 -3.29 5.98 -7.00
N THR A 43 -3.71 5.89 -8.26
CA THR A 43 -4.47 6.95 -8.92
C THR A 43 -5.93 6.86 -8.47
N SER A 44 -6.47 7.96 -7.95
CA SER A 44 -7.84 8.03 -7.42
C SER A 44 -8.47 9.38 -7.70
N SER A 45 -9.80 9.38 -7.80
CA SER A 45 -10.61 10.61 -7.74
C SER A 45 -10.84 11.12 -6.32
N LEU A 46 -10.53 10.30 -5.30
CA LEU A 46 -10.58 10.67 -3.89
C LEU A 46 -9.23 11.22 -3.43
N SER A 47 -9.25 12.12 -2.47
CA SER A 47 -8.04 12.64 -1.84
C SER A 47 -8.14 12.77 -0.32
N GLY A 48 -6.99 13.00 0.30
CA GLY A 48 -6.86 13.31 1.73
C GLY A 48 -7.57 12.31 2.64
N PRO A 49 -8.33 12.77 3.65
CA PRO A 49 -9.01 11.88 4.60
C PRO A 49 -10.07 10.98 3.96
N ALA A 50 -10.73 11.40 2.88
CA ALA A 50 -11.73 10.58 2.20
C ALA A 50 -11.08 9.36 1.52
N PHE A 51 -9.97 9.60 0.82
CA PHE A 51 -9.15 8.52 0.26
C PHE A 51 -8.65 7.57 1.35
N LEU A 52 -8.08 8.11 2.45
CA LEU A 52 -7.51 7.30 3.52
C LEU A 52 -8.57 6.41 4.20
N ARG A 53 -9.79 6.91 4.40
CA ARG A 53 -10.90 6.09 4.91
C ARG A 53 -11.32 5.01 3.93
N ALA A 54 -11.47 5.36 2.65
CA ALA A 54 -11.90 4.41 1.63
C ALA A 54 -10.89 3.28 1.43
N ILE A 55 -9.59 3.61 1.34
CA ILE A 55 -8.54 2.60 1.10
C ILE A 55 -8.36 1.64 2.27
N ASN A 56 -8.59 2.09 3.51
CA ASN A 56 -8.63 1.21 4.69
C ASN A 56 -9.79 0.21 4.67
N GLY A 57 -10.83 0.42 3.85
CA GLY A 57 -11.90 -0.57 3.66
C GLY A 57 -11.57 -1.68 2.66
N THR A 58 -10.39 -1.62 2.00
CA THR A 58 -10.05 -2.56 0.91
C THR A 58 -9.68 -3.96 1.41
N ALA A 59 -9.14 -4.06 2.62
CA ALA A 59 -8.66 -5.31 3.22
C ALA A 59 -8.75 -5.24 4.76
N GLU A 60 -8.96 -6.38 5.39
CA GLU A 60 -9.10 -6.49 6.85
C GLU A 60 -7.75 -6.40 7.58
N ASP A 61 -6.71 -7.04 7.05
CA ASP A 61 -5.39 -7.14 7.69
C ASP A 61 -4.36 -6.11 7.18
N ILE A 62 -4.79 -5.07 6.48
CA ILE A 62 -3.92 -4.04 5.90
C ILE A 62 -4.40 -2.66 6.35
N PHE A 63 -3.54 -1.95 7.05
CA PHE A 63 -3.83 -0.62 7.58
C PHE A 63 -2.97 0.45 6.91
N PHE A 64 -3.64 1.50 6.43
CA PHE A 64 -3.04 2.69 5.88
C PHE A 64 -3.10 3.81 6.92
N ASN A 65 -1.93 4.24 7.39
CA ASN A 65 -1.83 5.23 8.46
C ASN A 65 -1.77 6.68 7.94
N ALA A 66 -1.41 6.86 6.66
CA ALA A 66 -1.28 8.17 6.03
C ALA A 66 -1.50 8.09 4.52
N ALA A 67 -1.92 9.21 3.93
CA ALA A 67 -1.98 9.40 2.48
C ALA A 67 -1.49 10.82 2.15
N ARG A 68 -0.81 10.95 1.01
CA ARG A 68 -0.30 12.23 0.51
C ARG A 68 -0.42 12.24 -1.01
N GLU A 69 -0.96 13.32 -1.56
CA GLU A 69 -0.92 13.57 -2.99
C GLU A 69 0.53 13.78 -3.45
N VAL A 70 0.87 13.19 -4.58
CA VAL A 70 2.20 13.23 -5.19
C VAL A 70 2.05 13.58 -6.66
N ASP A 71 3.14 14.05 -7.27
CA ASP A 71 3.20 14.33 -8.70
C ASP A 71 2.98 13.04 -9.52
N GLU A 72 2.39 13.17 -10.71
CA GLU A 72 2.11 12.03 -11.61
C GLU A 72 3.37 11.27 -12.04
N THR A 73 4.53 11.93 -12.01
CA THR A 73 5.83 11.35 -12.33
C THR A 73 6.46 10.61 -11.15
N PHE A 74 5.88 10.69 -9.95
CA PHE A 74 6.41 10.02 -8.76
C PHE A 74 6.48 8.50 -8.96
N ARG A 75 7.64 7.91 -8.67
CA ARG A 75 7.90 6.46 -8.78
C ARG A 75 8.24 5.87 -7.43
N VAL A 76 7.25 5.24 -6.79
CA VAL A 76 7.40 4.63 -5.46
C VAL A 76 8.46 3.52 -5.43
N ARG A 77 8.66 2.81 -6.55
CA ARG A 77 9.70 1.78 -6.70
C ARG A 77 11.13 2.33 -6.68
N SER A 78 11.32 3.60 -7.02
CA SER A 78 12.62 4.27 -7.01
C SER A 78 13.10 4.66 -5.62
N ALA A 79 12.47 4.14 -4.56
CA ALA A 79 12.93 4.30 -3.19
C ALA A 79 14.41 3.93 -3.06
N THR A 80 15.21 4.87 -2.53
CA THR A 80 16.68 4.75 -2.46
C THR A 80 17.15 3.75 -1.41
N HIS A 81 16.36 3.52 -0.36
CA HIS A 81 16.70 2.64 0.75
C HIS A 81 15.47 1.87 1.22
N ARG A 82 15.69 0.63 1.70
CA ARG A 82 14.68 -0.25 2.31
C ARG A 82 15.32 -0.90 3.53
N VAL A 83 14.59 -0.96 4.64
CA VAL A 83 15.07 -1.59 5.88
C VAL A 83 14.16 -2.76 6.22
N TYR A 84 14.76 -3.93 6.41
CA TYR A 84 14.07 -5.16 6.81
C TYR A 84 14.49 -5.54 8.22
N ARG A 85 13.55 -6.07 8.98
CA ARG A 85 13.81 -6.66 10.29
C ARG A 85 13.26 -8.08 10.28
N TYR A 86 14.15 -9.04 10.52
CA TYR A 86 13.79 -10.43 10.71
C TYR A 86 13.65 -10.68 12.21
N TYR A 87 12.66 -11.49 12.57
CA TYR A 87 12.48 -12.00 13.91
C TYR A 87 12.65 -13.51 13.82
N LEU A 88 13.73 -14.03 14.40
CA LEU A 88 14.00 -15.46 14.45
C LEU A 88 13.55 -16.04 15.78
N PRO A 89 13.18 -17.33 15.85
CA PRO A 89 12.93 -17.99 17.13
C PRO A 89 14.15 -17.82 18.05
N GLY A 90 13.92 -17.25 19.25
CA GLY A 90 14.99 -16.94 20.21
C GLY A 90 15.49 -15.49 20.18
N ASP A 91 15.03 -14.65 19.24
CA ASP A 91 15.21 -13.20 19.34
C ASP A 91 14.33 -12.66 20.47
N GLU A 92 14.89 -12.62 21.68
CA GLU A 92 14.25 -11.98 22.83
C GLU A 92 14.06 -10.48 22.53
N ARG A 93 12.82 -10.01 22.63
CA ARG A 93 12.53 -8.57 22.57
C ARG A 93 13.18 -7.89 23.79
N ARG A 94 14.33 -7.25 23.58
CA ARG A 94 14.78 -6.13 24.42
C ARG A 94 14.12 -4.84 23.97
#